data_AF-A0A7Y5X1U6-F1
#
_entry.id   AF-A0A7Y5X1U6-F1
#
_cell.length_a   1.000
_cell.length_b   1.000
_cell.length_c   1.000
_cell.angle_alpha   90.00
_cell.angle_beta   90.00
_cell.angle_gamma   90.00
#
_symmetry.space_group_name_H-M   'P 1'
#
loop_
_entity.id
_entity.type
_entity.pdbx_description
1 polymer ?
#
loop_
_entity_poly.entity_id
_entity_poly.type
_entity_poly.pdbx_seq_one_letter_code
_entity_poly.pdbx_strand_id
1 'polypeptide(L)'
;GGVGSPLPPGVWNEVALAYVRRDRMNTADAARVFALLNVAMADTGIATWDTKYAYWTARPENAIRSLGLARNWKPFLATPAFPSYVSAHSAYSGAASEVLAAIFPKDAAAFRAKARQAGLSRLYGGIHFRSDHVAGIAIGRKIGRLVIEHWRPAKTDAVHAR
;
A
#
# COMPACT_ATOMS: atom_id res chain seq x y z
N GLY A 1 -2.55 -11.04 1.20
CA GLY A 1 -2.91 -11.87 0.05
C GLY A 1 -2.36 -13.27 0.19
N GLY A 2 -3.13 -14.16 0.80
CA GLY A 2 -3.15 -15.59 0.52
C GLY A 2 -4.43 -15.96 -0.25
N VAL A 3 -4.60 -17.24 -0.59
CA VAL A 3 -5.80 -17.78 -1.26
C VAL A 3 -7.05 -17.36 -0.49
N GLY A 4 -8.04 -16.78 -1.18
CA GLY A 4 -9.31 -16.31 -0.59
C GLY A 4 -9.28 -14.95 0.11
N SER A 5 -8.12 -14.30 0.28
CA SER A 5 -8.03 -12.95 0.83
C SER A 5 -7.83 -11.90 -0.28
N PRO A 6 -8.43 -10.71 -0.18
CA PRO A 6 -8.21 -9.66 -1.16
C PRO A 6 -6.72 -9.32 -1.29
N LEU A 7 -6.33 -8.95 -2.51
CA LEU A 7 -5.03 -8.33 -2.76
C LEU A 7 -4.92 -7.02 -1.96
N PRO A 8 -3.71 -6.47 -1.74
CA PRO A 8 -3.53 -5.30 -0.88
C PRO A 8 -4.49 -4.13 -1.16
N PRO A 9 -4.82 -3.78 -2.42
CA PRO A 9 -5.81 -2.74 -2.69
C PRO A 9 -7.20 -3.01 -2.12
N GLY A 10 -7.67 -4.26 -2.18
CA GLY A 10 -8.99 -4.64 -1.64
C GLY A 10 -9.05 -4.48 -0.12
N VAL A 11 -7.99 -4.85 0.60
CA VAL A 11 -7.89 -4.65 2.06
C VAL A 11 -7.99 -3.15 2.40
N TRP A 12 -7.36 -2.28 1.62
CA TRP A 12 -7.44 -0.83 1.85
C TRP A 12 -8.81 -0.24 1.46
N ASN A 13 -9.50 -0.80 0.47
CA ASN A 13 -10.89 -0.45 0.17
C ASN A 13 -11.84 -0.87 1.31
N GLU A 14 -11.64 -2.03 1.94
CA GLU A 14 -12.41 -2.42 3.12
C GLU A 14 -12.19 -1.47 4.30
N VAL A 15 -10.93 -1.05 4.52
CA VAL A 15 -10.60 -0.03 5.52
C VAL A 15 -11.32 1.28 5.20
N ALA A 16 -11.25 1.77 3.97
CA ALA A 16 -11.93 3.01 3.57
C ALA A 16 -13.46 2.90 3.74
N LEU A 17 -14.05 1.77 3.36
CA LEU A 17 -15.49 1.52 3.50
C LEU A 17 -15.92 1.57 4.98
N ALA A 18 -15.13 1.03 5.89
CA ALA A 18 -15.42 1.09 7.32
C ALA A 18 -15.51 2.54 7.82
N TYR A 19 -14.64 3.42 7.34
CA TYR A 19 -14.62 4.84 7.72
C TYR A 19 -15.75 5.63 7.06
N VAL A 20 -16.02 5.40 5.78
CA VAL A 20 -17.18 5.94 5.06
C VAL A 20 -18.48 5.63 5.80
N ARG A 21 -18.63 4.38 6.29
CA ARG A 21 -19.80 3.95 7.08
C ARG A 21 -19.82 4.57 8.47
N ARG A 22 -18.68 4.60 9.18
CA ARG A 22 -18.54 5.21 10.51
C ARG A 22 -19.01 6.66 10.50
N ASP A 23 -18.57 7.42 9.50
CA ASP A 23 -18.81 8.86 9.40
C ASP A 23 -20.11 9.19 8.63
N ARG A 24 -20.88 8.16 8.24
CA ARG A 24 -22.17 8.29 7.51
C ARG A 24 -22.07 9.21 6.29
N MET A 25 -20.98 9.09 5.53
CA MET A 25 -20.74 9.95 4.37
C MET A 25 -21.81 9.71 3.30
N ASN A 26 -22.23 10.78 2.62
CA ASN A 26 -23.14 10.67 1.48
C ASN A 26 -22.43 10.01 0.28
N THR A 27 -23.21 9.65 -0.74
CA THR A 27 -22.70 8.96 -1.93
C THR A 27 -21.59 9.73 -2.65
N ALA A 28 -21.72 11.05 -2.77
CA ALA A 28 -20.74 11.88 -3.47
C ALA A 28 -19.39 11.91 -2.73
N ASP A 29 -19.42 12.07 -1.40
CA ASP A 29 -18.22 12.07 -0.58
C ASP A 29 -17.58 10.68 -0.50
N ALA A 30 -18.39 9.62 -0.36
CA ALA A 30 -17.90 8.25 -0.44
C ALA A 30 -17.20 7.97 -1.79
N ALA A 31 -17.82 8.40 -2.90
CA ALA A 31 -17.22 8.25 -4.23
C ALA A 31 -15.87 8.97 -4.34
N ARG A 32 -15.73 10.16 -3.75
CA ARG A 32 -14.46 10.90 -3.72
C ARG A 32 -13.37 10.15 -2.93
N VAL A 33 -13.72 9.57 -1.78
CA VAL A 33 -12.78 8.76 -0.99
C VAL A 33 -12.25 7.59 -1.81
N PHE A 34 -13.14 6.82 -2.44
CA PHE A 34 -12.74 5.66 -3.24
C PHE A 34 -12.01 6.06 -4.51
N ALA A 35 -12.39 7.16 -5.17
CA ALA A 35 -11.70 7.67 -6.35
C ALA A 35 -10.24 8.01 -6.03
N LEU A 36 -10.00 8.82 -5.01
CA LEU A 36 -8.64 9.21 -4.59
C LEU A 36 -7.81 8.01 -4.16
N LEU A 37 -8.39 7.13 -3.36
CA LEU A 37 -7.71 5.94 -2.87
C LEU A 37 -7.30 5.01 -4.03
N ASN A 38 -8.22 4.72 -4.95
CA ASN A 38 -7.94 3.78 -6.03
C ASN A 38 -7.06 4.36 -7.13
N VAL A 39 -7.12 5.67 -7.42
CA VAL A 39 -6.16 6.34 -8.31
C VAL A 39 -4.75 6.24 -7.73
N ALA A 40 -4.57 6.61 -6.46
CA ALA A 40 -3.25 6.51 -5.81
C ALA A 40 -2.71 5.08 -5.77
N MET A 41 -3.56 4.10 -5.50
CA MET A 41 -3.15 2.69 -5.54
C MET A 41 -2.84 2.22 -6.96
N ALA A 42 -3.62 2.61 -7.98
CA ALA A 42 -3.36 2.24 -9.36
C ALA A 42 -1.99 2.75 -9.83
N ASP A 43 -1.70 4.04 -9.64
CA ASP A 43 -0.40 4.65 -9.99
C ASP A 43 0.75 4.01 -9.21
N THR A 44 0.51 3.68 -7.94
CA THR A 44 1.48 2.95 -7.11
C THR A 44 1.75 1.55 -7.66
N GLY A 45 0.74 0.88 -8.19
CA GLY A 45 0.89 -0.39 -8.88
C GLY A 45 1.80 -0.28 -10.11
N ILE A 46 1.56 0.71 -10.97
CA ILE A 46 2.38 0.96 -12.15
C ILE A 46 3.85 1.17 -11.73
N ALA A 47 4.11 2.12 -10.84
CA ALA A 47 5.47 2.44 -10.41
C ALA A 47 6.16 1.26 -9.68
N THR A 48 5.40 0.48 -8.90
CA THR A 48 5.94 -0.68 -8.20
C THR A 48 6.36 -1.79 -9.16
N TRP A 49 5.54 -2.10 -10.17
CA TRP A 49 5.86 -3.16 -11.13
C TRP A 49 6.99 -2.72 -12.07
N ASP A 50 6.98 -1.47 -12.52
CA ASP A 50 8.09 -0.87 -13.26
C ASP A 50 9.41 -1.04 -12.47
N THR A 51 9.43 -0.63 -11.20
CA THR A 51 10.60 -0.80 -10.31
C THR A 51 11.01 -2.28 -10.17
N LYS A 52 10.06 -3.20 -10.01
CA LYS A 52 10.34 -4.65 -9.89
C LYS A 52 11.10 -5.19 -11.09
N TYR A 53 10.63 -4.83 -12.27
CA TYR A 53 11.19 -5.35 -13.52
C TYR A 53 12.40 -4.57 -14.01
N ALA A 54 12.58 -3.32 -13.56
CA ALA A 54 13.81 -2.56 -13.77
C ALA A 54 15.00 -3.15 -13.01
N TYR A 55 14.83 -3.53 -11.73
CA TYR A 55 15.94 -4.01 -10.89
C TYR A 55 16.09 -5.53 -10.82
N TRP A 56 15.05 -6.30 -11.16
CA TRP A 56 15.07 -7.77 -11.21
C TRP A 56 15.67 -8.47 -9.96
N THR A 57 15.48 -7.87 -8.79
CA THR A 57 16.14 -8.35 -7.56
C THR A 57 15.65 -9.72 -7.08
N ALA A 58 16.58 -10.54 -6.58
CA ALA A 58 16.30 -11.87 -6.02
C ALA A 58 15.44 -11.80 -4.74
N ARG A 59 14.67 -12.85 -4.47
CA ARG A 59 13.90 -13.03 -3.22
C ARG A 59 14.80 -13.56 -2.09
N PRO A 60 14.41 -13.36 -0.80
CA PRO A 60 15.20 -13.84 0.33
C PRO A 60 15.57 -15.33 0.26
N GLU A 61 14.62 -16.22 -0.08
CA GLU A 61 14.91 -17.66 -0.20
C GLU A 61 15.97 -17.96 -1.27
N ASN A 62 15.92 -17.23 -2.40
CA ASN A 62 16.87 -17.41 -3.49
C ASN A 62 18.26 -16.94 -3.06
N ALA A 63 18.35 -15.78 -2.41
CA ALA A 63 19.61 -15.24 -1.89
C ALA A 63 20.22 -16.13 -0.81
N ILE A 64 19.41 -16.59 0.17
CA ILE A 64 19.85 -17.49 1.25
C ILE A 64 20.41 -18.79 0.67
N ARG A 65 19.72 -19.36 -0.33
CA ARG A 65 20.16 -20.59 -1.00
C ARG A 65 21.42 -20.37 -1.84
N SER A 66 21.47 -19.31 -2.66
CA SER A 66 22.60 -19.04 -3.56
C SER A 66 23.88 -18.70 -2.81
N LEU A 67 23.76 -18.06 -1.64
CA LEU A 67 24.89 -17.74 -0.77
C LEU A 67 25.29 -18.89 0.16
N GLY A 68 24.59 -20.03 0.11
CA GLY A 68 24.90 -21.19 0.94
C GLY A 68 24.64 -20.99 2.44
N LEU A 69 23.87 -19.97 2.84
CA LEU A 69 23.64 -19.62 4.25
C LEU A 69 22.76 -20.65 4.97
N ALA A 70 21.75 -21.18 4.29
CA ALA A 70 20.90 -22.26 4.80
C ALA A 70 20.18 -22.98 3.66
N ARG A 71 20.61 -24.20 3.34
CA ARG A 71 20.09 -24.96 2.17
C ARG A 71 18.61 -25.38 2.28
N ASN A 72 18.14 -25.61 3.50
CA ASN A 72 16.78 -26.13 3.76
C ASN A 72 15.84 -25.07 4.35
N TRP A 73 16.28 -23.82 4.46
CA TRP A 73 15.44 -22.74 4.97
C TRP A 73 14.29 -22.47 3.99
N LYS A 74 13.09 -22.24 4.53
CA LYS A 74 11.90 -21.86 3.76
C LYS A 74 11.24 -20.64 4.42
N PRO A 75 10.70 -19.72 3.61
CA PRO A 75 9.92 -18.60 4.14
C PRO A 75 8.61 -19.11 4.78
N PHE A 76 8.10 -18.38 5.77
CA PHE A 76 6.83 -18.70 6.41
C PHE A 76 5.65 -18.54 5.44
N LEU A 77 5.73 -17.56 4.53
CA LEU A 77 4.78 -17.38 3.44
C LEU A 77 5.35 -17.92 2.15
N ALA A 78 4.49 -18.50 1.31
CA ALA A 78 4.86 -18.84 -0.06
C ALA A 78 5.35 -17.59 -0.81
N THR A 79 6.54 -17.67 -1.40
CA THR A 79 7.12 -16.57 -2.16
C THR A 79 6.30 -16.32 -3.43
N PRO A 80 5.82 -15.10 -3.66
CA PRO A 80 5.14 -14.77 -4.91
C PRO A 80 6.09 -14.75 -6.12
N ALA A 81 5.58 -15.18 -7.28
CA ALA A 81 6.34 -15.31 -8.52
C ALA A 81 6.60 -13.97 -9.25
N PHE A 82 7.30 -13.05 -8.60
CA PHE A 82 7.79 -11.79 -9.18
C PHE A 82 8.99 -11.24 -8.38
N PRO A 83 9.83 -10.34 -8.97
CA PRO A 83 11.02 -9.79 -8.31
C PRO A 83 10.74 -9.12 -6.95
N SER A 84 11.76 -9.07 -6.09
CA SER A 84 11.59 -8.64 -4.70
C SER A 84 11.33 -7.14 -4.54
N TYR A 85 12.28 -6.31 -4.96
CA TYR A 85 12.32 -4.88 -4.76
C TYR A 85 11.43 -4.11 -5.75
N VAL A 86 10.56 -3.19 -5.34
CA VAL A 86 10.14 -2.89 -3.97
C VAL A 86 8.99 -3.78 -3.51
N SER A 87 8.69 -3.80 -2.21
CA SER A 87 7.56 -4.56 -1.68
C SER A 87 6.23 -3.91 -2.07
N ALA A 88 5.43 -4.61 -2.89
CA ALA A 88 4.11 -4.12 -3.31
C ALA A 88 3.16 -3.86 -2.14
N HIS A 89 3.13 -4.75 -1.13
CA HIS A 89 2.32 -4.54 0.07
C HIS A 89 2.72 -3.25 0.79
N SER A 90 4.02 -2.94 0.85
CA SER A 90 4.52 -1.71 1.45
C SER A 90 4.16 -0.49 0.61
N ALA A 91 4.28 -0.58 -0.71
CA ALA A 91 3.95 0.50 -1.63
C ALA A 91 2.46 0.87 -1.60
N TYR A 92 1.56 -0.09 -1.85
CA TYR A 92 0.12 0.16 -1.78
C TYR A 92 -0.30 0.70 -0.43
N SER A 93 0.25 0.16 0.65
CA SER A 93 -0.06 0.62 2.00
C SER A 93 0.46 2.02 2.28
N GLY A 94 1.64 2.37 1.75
CA GLY A 94 2.18 3.72 1.82
C GLY A 94 1.22 4.73 1.18
N ALA A 95 0.78 4.47 -0.06
CA ALA A 95 -0.14 5.33 -0.79
C ALA A 95 -1.50 5.44 -0.11
N ALA A 96 -2.13 4.31 0.20
CA ALA A 96 -3.44 4.26 0.85
C ALA A 96 -3.42 4.97 2.22
N SER A 97 -2.36 4.78 3.00
CA SER A 97 -2.27 5.44 4.31
C SER A 97 -2.13 6.95 4.21
N GLU A 98 -1.44 7.50 3.20
CA GLU A 98 -1.35 8.96 3.05
C GLU A 98 -2.67 9.54 2.54
N VAL A 99 -3.33 8.88 1.58
CA VAL A 99 -4.66 9.31 1.10
C VAL A 99 -5.68 9.30 2.23
N LEU A 100 -5.80 8.20 2.96
CA LEU A 100 -6.77 8.11 4.06
C LEU A 100 -6.40 9.01 5.24
N ALA A 101 -5.12 9.25 5.51
CA ALA A 101 -4.69 10.21 6.53
C ALA A 101 -5.04 11.66 6.16
N ALA A 102 -5.04 12.01 4.86
CA ALA A 102 -5.46 13.34 4.42
C ALA A 102 -6.99 13.52 4.55
N ILE A 103 -7.77 12.46 4.26
CA ILE A 103 -9.24 12.49 4.32
C ILE A 103 -9.75 12.43 5.78
N PHE A 104 -9.15 11.57 6.60
CA PHE A 104 -9.54 11.36 8.01
C PHE A 104 -8.37 11.69 8.95
N PRO A 105 -8.05 12.99 9.16
CA PRO A 105 -6.82 13.41 9.84
C PRO A 105 -6.74 12.97 11.30
N LYS A 106 -7.88 12.80 11.99
CA LYS A 106 -7.93 12.29 13.37
C LYS A 106 -7.36 10.88 13.51
N ASP A 107 -7.43 10.09 12.43
CA ASP A 107 -7.02 8.69 12.40
C ASP A 107 -5.72 8.45 11.61
N ALA A 108 -5.05 9.53 11.19
CA ALA A 108 -3.82 9.50 10.38
C ALA A 108 -2.73 8.58 10.96
N ALA A 109 -2.53 8.64 12.28
CA ALA A 109 -1.55 7.79 12.97
C ALA A 109 -1.92 6.30 12.85
N ALA A 110 -3.21 5.96 12.93
CA ALA A 110 -3.69 4.59 12.83
C ALA A 110 -3.48 4.02 11.42
N PHE A 111 -3.76 4.79 10.36
CA PHE A 111 -3.48 4.35 8.98
C PHE A 111 -1.99 4.13 8.73
N ARG A 112 -1.14 5.06 9.18
CA ARG A 112 0.31 4.93 9.03
C ARG A 112 0.86 3.74 9.82
N ALA A 113 0.31 3.47 11.02
CA ALA A 113 0.65 2.29 11.80
C ALA A 113 0.22 0.99 11.08
N LYS A 114 -0.98 0.96 10.50
CA LYS A 114 -1.48 -0.18 9.71
C LYS A 114 -0.60 -0.43 8.48
N ALA A 115 -0.17 0.62 7.79
CA ALA A 115 0.74 0.49 6.66
C ALA A 115 2.12 -0.06 7.06
N ARG A 116 2.65 0.40 8.19
CA ARG A 116 3.89 -0.16 8.77
C ARG A 116 3.73 -1.65 9.06
N GLN A 117 2.62 -2.06 9.69
CA GLN A 117 2.35 -3.47 9.99
C GLN A 117 2.19 -4.32 8.72
N ALA A 118 1.51 -3.80 7.70
CA ALA A 118 1.37 -4.48 6.42
C ALA A 118 2.75 -4.76 5.79
N GLY A 119 3.67 -3.80 5.83
CA GLY A 119 5.03 -3.99 5.35
C GLY A 119 5.87 -4.93 6.22
N LEU A 120 5.88 -4.75 7.55
CA LEU A 120 6.59 -5.62 8.49
C LEU A 120 6.16 -7.09 8.40
N SER A 121 4.87 -7.34 8.16
CA SER A 121 4.37 -8.70 7.98
C SER A 121 5.02 -9.45 6.80
N ARG A 122 5.62 -8.73 5.84
CA ARG A 122 6.35 -9.34 4.72
C ARG A 122 7.77 -9.75 5.09
N LEU A 123 8.39 -9.04 6.04
CA LEU A 123 9.66 -9.41 6.65
C LEU A 123 9.45 -10.64 7.52
N TYR A 124 8.42 -10.64 8.38
CA TYR A 124 8.06 -11.81 9.21
C TYR A 124 7.68 -13.02 8.34
N GLY A 125 7.04 -12.78 7.20
CA GLY A 125 6.75 -13.82 6.22
C GLY A 125 7.97 -14.38 5.49
N GLY A 126 9.15 -13.76 5.62
CA GLY A 126 10.38 -14.20 4.97
C GLY A 126 10.45 -13.91 3.46
N ILE A 127 9.59 -13.06 2.91
CA ILE A 127 9.45 -12.88 1.45
C ILE A 127 9.94 -11.53 0.92
N HIS A 128 10.42 -10.63 1.79
CA HIS A 128 10.99 -9.33 1.42
C HIS A 128 12.12 -8.92 2.36
N PHE A 129 13.07 -8.14 1.84
CA PHE A 129 14.10 -7.49 2.64
C PHE A 129 13.58 -6.20 3.30
N ARG A 130 14.31 -5.70 4.30
CA ARG A 130 14.00 -4.41 4.93
C ARG A 130 14.07 -3.24 3.94
N SER A 131 15.02 -3.28 2.99
CA SER A 131 15.13 -2.29 1.90
C SER A 131 13.86 -2.22 1.06
N ASP A 132 13.32 -3.37 0.65
CA ASP A 132 12.07 -3.46 -0.12
C ASP A 132 10.89 -2.80 0.60
N HIS A 133 10.83 -2.95 1.93
CA HIS A 133 9.80 -2.34 2.76
C HIS A 133 9.96 -0.83 2.86
N VAL A 134 11.16 -0.36 3.20
CA VAL A 134 11.46 1.07 3.39
C VAL A 134 11.22 1.84 2.09
N ALA A 135 11.79 1.36 0.99
CA ALA A 135 11.61 1.96 -0.32
C ALA A 135 10.16 1.86 -0.82
N GLY A 136 9.50 0.72 -0.57
CA GLY A 136 8.08 0.55 -0.88
C GLY A 136 7.21 1.59 -0.18
N ILE A 137 7.36 1.77 1.14
CA ILE A 137 6.63 2.83 1.86
C ILE A 137 6.95 4.20 1.28
N ALA A 138 8.22 4.50 0.99
CA ALA A 138 8.62 5.80 0.46
C ALA A 138 7.96 6.12 -0.89
N ILE A 139 8.00 5.20 -1.86
CA ILE A 139 7.39 5.42 -3.17
C ILE A 139 5.87 5.54 -3.07
N GLY A 140 5.22 4.66 -2.30
CA GLY A 140 3.78 4.71 -2.08
C GLY A 140 3.34 6.04 -1.47
N ARG A 141 4.03 6.50 -0.41
CA ARG A 141 3.72 7.78 0.22
C ARG A 141 3.88 8.96 -0.74
N LYS A 142 4.94 8.94 -1.56
CA LYS A 142 5.18 9.98 -2.55
C LYS A 142 4.02 10.07 -3.55
N ILE A 143 3.59 8.93 -4.09
CA ILE A 143 2.47 8.86 -5.04
C ILE A 143 1.15 9.28 -4.37
N GLY A 144 0.87 8.80 -3.15
CA GLY A 144 -0.31 9.20 -2.41
C GLY A 144 -0.40 10.73 -2.23
N ARG A 145 0.71 11.38 -1.89
CA ARG A 145 0.79 12.85 -1.79
C ARG A 145 0.57 13.55 -3.13
N LEU A 146 1.19 13.06 -4.20
CA LEU A 146 1.00 13.61 -5.54
C LEU A 146 -0.49 13.58 -5.95
N VAL A 147 -1.18 12.47 -5.70
CA VAL A 147 -2.62 12.37 -5.99
C VAL A 147 -3.44 13.37 -5.16
N ILE A 148 -3.13 13.53 -3.87
CA ILE A 148 -3.80 14.53 -3.02
C ILE A 148 -3.55 15.96 -3.53
N GLU A 149 -2.30 16.31 -3.86
CA GLU A 149 -1.90 17.65 -4.30
C GLU A 149 -2.55 18.04 -5.63
N HIS A 150 -2.72 17.08 -6.55
CA HIS A 150 -3.34 17.32 -7.86
C HIS A 150 -4.87 17.23 -7.82
N TRP A 151 -5.44 16.69 -6.75
CA TRP A 151 -6.88 16.69 -6.57
C TRP A 151 -7.38 18.07 -6.20
N ARG A 152 -8.17 18.67 -7.10
CA ARG A 152 -8.92 19.90 -6.83
C ARG A 152 -10.35 19.54 -6.45
N PRO A 153 -10.82 19.83 -5.23
CA PRO A 153 -12.24 19.65 -4.92
C PRO A 153 -13.09 20.50 -5.87
N ALA A 154 -14.27 20.00 -6.23
CA ALA A 154 -15.18 20.72 -7.10
C ALA A 154 -15.65 22.01 -6.39
N LYS A 155 -15.81 23.11 -7.14
CA LYS A 155 -16.22 24.43 -6.61
C LYS A 155 -17.53 24.41 -5.79
N THR A 156 -18.34 23.37 -5.92
CA THR A 156 -19.59 23.16 -5.17
C THR A 156 -19.38 22.82 -3.69
N ASP A 157 -18.16 22.42 -3.28
CA ASP A 157 -17.88 22.01 -1.90
C ASP A 157 -17.64 23.20 -0.94
N ALA A 158 -17.55 24.44 -1.46
CA ALA A 158 -17.42 25.66 -0.65
C ALA A 158 -18.73 26.10 0.04
N VAL A 159 -19.87 25.50 -0.31
CA VAL A 159 -21.19 25.90 0.21
C VAL A 159 -21.50 25.24 1.58
N HIS A 160 -20.80 24.16 1.94
CA HIS A 160 -21.03 23.41 3.19
C HIS A 160 -19.92 23.56 4.24
N ALA A 161 -18.94 24.43 4.01
CA ALA A 161 -17.87 24.73 4.97
C ALA A 161 -18.21 25.94 5.88
N ARG A 162 -19.44 26.00 6.40
CA ARG A 162 -19.84 26.92 7.48
C ARG A 162 -20.33 26.13 8.68
#